data_AF-A0A8J5TAA0-F1
#
_entry.id   AF-A0A8J5TAA0-F1
#
_cell.length_a   1.000
_cell.length_b   1.000
_cell.length_c   1.000
_cell.angle_alpha   90.00
_cell.angle_beta   90.00
_cell.angle_gamma   90.00
#
_symmetry.space_group_name_H-M   'P 1'
#
loop_
_entity.id
_entity.type
_entity.pdbx_description
1 polymer ?
#
loop_
_entity_poly.entity_id
_entity_poly.type
_entity_poly.pdbx_seq_one_letter_code
_entity_poly.pdbx_strand_id
1 'polypeptide(L)'
;MSSCYAFNISILLRSSYRLRYFMINGRYCIILFRMIDDAEEKGLISPGITTLIEPTSGNLGIGVAYNALLRGYRFIAITPAGNSLDKQILLRYLGAEVVLTDPTLGFQGQVKKIEQLKNDMPNVHVLDQFTNAANPEAHFIWTGPEIWKDTAGKVDIFVAGSGTGGTISGVGRYLKMKNPSVKVICVEPAESPVISGGKPSRHKIQGVGPGFVPKNLDIAIVDEIITVTAQDAMVNARRLATEEGLLVGISSGANFAACLKVASRKEYEGKMIVTIFPSGGERYTNSDLFAQAREECSAMTF
;
A
#
# COMPACT_ATOMS: atom_id res chain seq x y z
N MET A 1 21.14 -6.91 25.54
CA MET A 1 20.73 -8.18 24.90
C MET A 1 19.23 -8.13 24.61
N SER A 2 18.83 -7.65 23.42
CA SER A 2 17.52 -7.93 22.82
C SER A 2 17.66 -7.71 21.31
N SER A 3 18.25 -8.69 20.64
CA SER A 3 18.25 -8.82 19.19
C SER A 3 16.81 -9.11 18.72
N CYS A 4 16.07 -8.10 18.28
CA CYS A 4 14.84 -8.34 17.54
C CYS A 4 15.21 -8.72 16.10
N TYR A 5 15.04 -10.00 15.83
CA TYR A 5 15.30 -10.69 14.58
C TYR A 5 14.66 -9.99 13.38
N ALA A 6 15.51 -9.44 12.50
CA ALA A 6 15.16 -9.23 11.11
C ALA A 6 15.16 -10.61 10.43
N PHE A 7 13.99 -11.21 10.23
CA PHE A 7 13.88 -12.35 9.34
C PHE A 7 13.92 -11.85 7.89
N ASN A 8 15.02 -12.16 7.19
CA ASN A 8 15.09 -12.17 5.73
C ASN A 8 14.29 -13.39 5.24
N ILE A 9 13.24 -13.17 4.46
CA ILE A 9 12.62 -14.22 3.65
C ILE A 9 12.77 -13.80 2.19
N SER A 10 13.85 -14.28 1.57
CA SER A 10 14.01 -14.29 0.11
C SER A 10 13.34 -15.54 -0.42
N ILE A 11 12.25 -15.42 -1.18
CA ILE A 11 11.65 -16.57 -1.87
C ILE A 11 12.18 -16.60 -3.30
N LEU A 12 13.29 -17.32 -3.48
CA LEU A 12 13.83 -17.68 -4.78
C LEU A 12 13.44 -19.13 -5.07
N LEU A 13 12.38 -19.36 -5.83
CA LEU A 13 11.99 -20.72 -6.24
C LEU A 13 12.23 -20.92 -7.74
N ARG A 14 13.16 -21.82 -8.07
CA ARG A 14 13.49 -22.28 -9.43
C ARG A 14 12.52 -23.39 -9.87
N SER A 15 11.89 -23.21 -11.03
CA SER A 15 11.56 -24.26 -12.00
C SER A 15 10.86 -23.62 -13.21
N SER A 16 11.35 -23.92 -14.41
CA SER A 16 10.90 -23.72 -15.81
C SER A 16 9.82 -22.69 -16.22
N TYR A 17 8.87 -22.30 -15.37
CA TYR A 17 7.85 -21.25 -15.61
C TYR A 17 7.51 -20.42 -14.34
N ARG A 18 8.33 -20.47 -13.29
CA ARG A 18 8.00 -19.84 -12.00
C ARG A 18 8.31 -18.34 -11.98
N LEU A 19 7.25 -17.54 -11.81
CA LEU A 19 7.35 -16.16 -11.37
C LEU A 19 8.20 -16.09 -10.08
N ARG A 20 9.10 -15.10 -10.01
CA ARG A 20 9.87 -14.82 -8.79
C ARG A 20 9.16 -13.72 -8.01
N TYR A 21 8.68 -14.04 -6.80
CA TYR A 21 8.03 -13.07 -5.93
C TYR A 21 9.05 -12.45 -4.98
N PHE A 22 8.93 -11.14 -4.78
CA PHE A 22 9.69 -10.42 -3.77
C PHE A 22 8.74 -9.93 -2.69
N MET A 23 8.82 -10.53 -1.50
CA MET A 23 8.12 -10.04 -0.32
C MET A 23 9.06 -9.11 0.44
N ILE A 24 8.74 -7.81 0.46
CA ILE A 24 9.39 -6.88 1.38
C ILE A 24 8.69 -7.05 2.73
N ASN A 25 9.35 -7.79 3.62
CA ASN A 25 8.87 -8.14 4.96
C ASN A 25 8.48 -6.90 5.78
N GLY A 26 7.29 -6.98 6.40
CA GLY A 26 7.02 -6.58 7.80
C GLY A 26 7.31 -5.14 8.25
N ARG A 27 7.90 -4.28 7.44
CA ARG A 27 8.10 -2.88 7.80
C ARG A 27 6.74 -2.20 7.78
N TYR A 28 6.36 -1.60 8.91
CA TYR A 28 5.32 -0.58 8.92
C TYR A 28 5.56 0.37 7.74
N CYS A 29 4.47 0.75 7.06
CA CYS A 29 4.43 1.51 5.81
C CYS A 29 5.62 2.50 5.69
N ILE A 30 6.66 2.17 4.90
CA ILE A 30 7.97 2.87 4.96
C ILE A 30 7.88 4.38 4.73
N ILE A 31 6.86 4.80 3.99
CA ILE A 31 6.58 6.21 3.68
C ILE A 31 6.30 7.01 4.95
N LEU A 32 5.76 6.39 6.01
CA LEU A 32 5.50 7.08 7.27
C LEU A 32 6.79 7.60 7.91
N PHE A 33 7.87 6.80 7.85
CA PHE A 33 9.15 7.20 8.42
C PHE A 33 9.68 8.37 7.63
N ARG A 34 9.70 8.26 6.29
CA ARG A 34 10.23 9.34 5.46
C ARG A 34 9.40 10.62 5.55
N MET A 35 8.06 10.54 5.61
CA MET A 35 7.20 11.72 5.76
C MET A 35 7.41 12.43 7.11
N ILE A 36 7.60 11.67 8.20
CA ILE A 36 7.85 12.25 9.53
C ILE A 36 9.29 12.79 9.61
N ASP A 37 10.29 12.01 9.16
CA ASP A 37 11.69 12.43 9.14
C ASP A 37 11.88 13.70 8.29
N ASP A 38 11.29 13.76 7.08
CA ASP A 38 11.35 14.94 6.22
C ASP A 38 10.72 16.18 6.88
N ALA A 39 9.60 16.00 7.59
CA ALA A 39 8.95 17.09 8.31
C ALA A 39 9.74 17.55 9.55
N GLU A 40 10.40 16.63 10.27
CA GLU A 40 11.32 16.93 11.38
C GLU A 40 12.57 17.67 10.86
N GLU A 41 13.20 17.17 9.80
CA GLU A 41 14.39 17.76 9.14
C GLU A 41 14.13 19.20 8.69
N LYS A 42 12.90 19.49 8.23
CA LYS A 42 12.48 20.83 7.81
C LYS A 42 11.99 21.71 8.96
N GLY A 43 11.97 21.21 10.20
CA GLY A 43 11.47 21.92 11.37
C GLY A 43 9.96 22.21 11.33
N LEU A 44 9.18 21.45 10.55
CA LEU A 44 7.73 21.62 10.42
C LEU A 44 6.96 20.97 11.56
N ILE A 45 7.54 19.94 12.19
CA ILE A 45 6.93 19.21 13.30
C ILE A 45 7.94 19.04 14.43
N SER A 46 7.44 18.93 15.67
CA SER A 46 8.26 18.67 16.85
C SER A 46 7.51 17.79 17.85
N PRO A 47 8.16 16.77 18.43
CA PRO A 47 7.54 15.92 19.45
C PRO A 47 6.98 16.72 20.63
N GLY A 48 5.85 16.29 21.18
CA GLY A 48 5.18 16.96 22.30
C GLY A 48 4.52 18.32 21.97
N ILE A 49 4.77 18.89 20.79
CA ILE A 49 4.21 20.18 20.35
C ILE A 49 3.23 19.98 19.22
N THR A 50 3.63 19.24 18.18
CA THR A 50 2.84 19.08 16.96
C THR A 50 1.86 17.93 17.09
N THR A 51 0.62 18.15 16.65
CA THR A 51 -0.35 17.07 16.43
C THR A 51 -0.33 16.65 14.97
N LEU A 52 -0.04 15.39 14.72
CA LEU A 52 -0.11 14.79 13.39
C LEU A 52 -1.56 14.44 13.07
N ILE A 53 -2.01 14.77 11.87
CA ILE A 53 -3.32 14.37 11.36
C ILE A 53 -3.18 13.72 9.99
N GLU A 54 -3.96 12.69 9.71
CA GLU A 54 -3.96 12.05 8.39
C GLU A 54 -5.35 11.50 8.05
N PRO A 55 -5.89 11.79 6.85
CA PRO A 55 -7.03 11.05 6.31
C PRO A 55 -6.62 9.62 5.98
N THR A 56 -7.01 8.65 6.81
CA THR A 56 -6.61 7.26 6.63
C THR A 56 -7.56 6.28 7.29
N SER A 57 -7.92 5.24 6.51
CA SER A 57 -8.73 4.10 6.95
C SER A 57 -7.97 2.78 6.81
N GLY A 58 -6.64 2.85 6.66
CA GLY A 58 -5.81 1.75 6.19
C GLY A 58 -4.51 1.55 6.95
N ASN A 59 -3.58 0.82 6.31
CA ASN A 59 -2.30 0.43 6.90
C ASN A 59 -1.43 1.61 7.30
N LEU A 60 -1.54 2.75 6.61
CA LEU A 60 -0.78 3.95 6.97
C LEU A 60 -1.15 4.45 8.37
N GLY A 61 -2.44 4.56 8.69
CA GLY A 61 -2.87 5.07 9.99
C GLY A 61 -2.35 4.25 11.15
N ILE A 62 -2.36 2.92 11.03
CA ILE A 62 -1.81 2.02 12.04
C ILE A 62 -0.31 2.26 12.21
N GLY A 63 0.43 2.41 11.11
CA GLY A 63 1.85 2.71 11.15
C GLY A 63 2.16 4.07 11.77
N VAL A 64 1.40 5.11 11.41
CA VAL A 64 1.57 6.46 11.97
C VAL A 64 1.23 6.45 13.46
N ALA A 65 0.15 5.78 13.88
CA ALA A 65 -0.20 5.66 15.29
C ALA A 65 0.94 5.04 16.11
N TYR A 66 1.52 3.95 15.60
CA TYR A 66 2.65 3.29 16.26
C TYR A 66 3.89 4.18 16.33
N ASN A 67 4.27 4.84 15.23
CA ASN A 67 5.43 5.72 15.19
C ASN A 67 5.23 6.98 16.04
N ALA A 68 4.04 7.59 15.98
CA ALA A 68 3.68 8.74 16.79
C ALA A 68 3.80 8.43 18.29
N LEU A 69 3.31 7.25 18.73
CA LEU A 69 3.47 6.78 20.10
C LEU A 69 4.95 6.70 20.51
N LEU A 70 5.80 6.10 19.66
CA LEU A 70 7.23 5.93 19.96
C LEU A 70 8.01 7.25 19.95
N ARG A 71 7.61 8.20 19.11
CA ARG A 71 8.28 9.49 18.94
C ARG A 71 7.68 10.62 19.79
N GLY A 72 6.61 10.36 20.53
CA GLY A 72 5.97 11.37 21.38
C GLY A 72 5.11 12.39 20.62
N TYR A 73 4.51 11.98 19.51
CA TYR A 73 3.51 12.78 18.79
C TYR A 73 2.09 12.38 19.20
N ARG A 74 1.22 13.38 19.28
CA ARG A 74 -0.23 13.16 19.26
C ARG A 74 -0.66 12.87 17.82
N PHE A 75 -1.50 11.86 17.61
CA PHE A 75 -1.98 11.50 16.27
C PHE A 75 -3.51 11.41 16.21
N ILE A 76 -4.09 12.05 15.19
CA ILE A 76 -5.52 11.98 14.87
C ILE A 76 -5.72 11.36 13.48
N ALA A 77 -6.31 10.17 13.44
CA ALA A 77 -6.74 9.52 12.21
C ALA A 77 -8.14 9.97 11.82
N ILE A 78 -8.31 10.47 10.60
CA ILE A 78 -9.60 10.90 10.05
C ILE A 78 -10.09 9.82 9.10
N THR A 79 -11.24 9.21 9.39
CA THR A 79 -11.80 8.13 8.56
C THR A 79 -13.31 8.28 8.38
N PRO A 80 -13.87 7.98 7.18
CA PRO A 80 -15.30 7.85 7.00
C PRO A 80 -15.92 6.83 7.95
N ALA A 81 -17.10 7.13 8.49
CA ALA A 81 -17.90 6.17 9.23
C ALA A 81 -18.30 4.99 8.32
N GLY A 82 -18.32 3.77 8.84
CA GLY A 82 -18.58 2.56 8.04
C GLY A 82 -17.35 1.90 7.42
N ASN A 83 -16.15 2.51 7.54
CA ASN A 83 -14.90 1.77 7.34
C ASN A 83 -14.68 0.74 8.47
N SER A 84 -13.99 -0.37 8.15
CA SER A 84 -13.76 -1.54 9.03
C SER A 84 -13.56 -1.15 10.51
N LEU A 85 -14.47 -1.64 11.35
CA LEU A 85 -14.46 -1.43 12.80
C LEU A 85 -13.14 -1.90 13.43
N ASP A 86 -12.57 -3.00 12.95
CA ASP A 86 -11.31 -3.56 13.46
C ASP A 86 -10.15 -2.58 13.36
N LYS A 87 -10.09 -1.82 12.26
CA LYS A 87 -9.04 -0.82 12.06
C LYS A 87 -9.23 0.37 12.99
N GLN A 88 -10.47 0.77 13.24
CA GLN A 88 -10.78 1.83 14.22
C GLN A 88 -10.40 1.39 15.63
N ILE A 89 -10.73 0.14 16.00
CA ILE A 89 -10.34 -0.46 17.28
C ILE A 89 -8.82 -0.46 17.41
N LEU A 90 -8.09 -0.92 16.40
CA LEU A 90 -6.63 -0.98 16.44
C LEU A 90 -5.99 0.40 16.57
N LEU A 91 -6.49 1.41 15.86
CA LEU A 91 -6.02 2.80 16.00
C LEU A 91 -6.23 3.32 17.43
N ARG A 92 -7.43 3.15 17.98
CA ARG A 92 -7.75 3.57 19.35
C ARG A 92 -6.91 2.82 20.38
N TYR A 93 -6.70 1.52 20.18
CA TYR A 93 -5.88 0.69 21.04
C TYR A 93 -4.41 1.14 21.06
N LEU A 94 -3.90 1.62 19.93
CA LEU A 94 -2.56 2.20 19.81
C LEU A 94 -2.46 3.65 20.34
N GLY A 95 -3.53 4.19 20.93
CA GLY A 95 -3.55 5.55 21.50
C GLY A 95 -3.82 6.66 20.47
N ALA A 96 -4.15 6.33 19.22
CA ALA A 96 -4.54 7.33 18.24
C ALA A 96 -5.97 7.83 18.51
N GLU A 97 -6.20 9.11 18.26
CA GLU A 97 -7.56 9.64 18.18
C GLU A 97 -8.16 9.27 16.83
N VAL A 98 -9.45 8.93 16.83
CA VAL A 98 -10.18 8.57 15.61
C VAL A 98 -11.33 9.54 15.47
N VAL A 99 -11.31 10.29 14.37
CA VAL A 99 -12.34 11.25 14.01
C VAL A 99 -13.11 10.69 12.81
N LEU A 100 -14.41 10.49 13.00
CA LEU A 100 -15.27 9.98 11.95
C LEU A 100 -15.81 11.12 11.07
N THR A 101 -15.87 10.89 9.77
CA THR A 101 -16.54 11.78 8.80
C THR A 101 -17.74 11.08 8.18
N ASP A 102 -18.68 11.86 7.65
CA ASP A 102 -19.84 11.32 6.92
C ASP A 102 -19.37 10.51 5.69
N PRO A 103 -19.76 9.23 5.56
CA PRO A 103 -19.38 8.39 4.43
C PRO A 103 -19.93 8.86 3.09
N THR A 104 -21.03 9.61 3.08
CA THR A 104 -21.65 10.14 1.85
C THR A 104 -20.81 11.25 1.23
N LEU A 105 -20.01 11.96 2.03
CA LEU A 105 -19.13 13.04 1.58
C LEU A 105 -17.78 12.55 1.05
N GLY A 106 -17.46 11.27 1.23
CA GLY A 106 -16.21 10.67 0.75
C GLY A 106 -14.96 11.45 1.16
N PHE A 107 -14.02 11.63 0.22
CA PHE A 107 -12.77 12.35 0.45
C PHE A 107 -12.99 13.84 0.79
N GLN A 108 -14.01 14.49 0.22
CA GLN A 108 -14.31 15.89 0.52
C GLN A 108 -14.70 16.09 1.99
N GLY A 109 -15.39 15.11 2.60
CA GLY A 109 -15.69 15.14 4.04
C GLY A 109 -14.44 15.13 4.90
N GLN A 110 -13.41 14.37 4.50
CA GLN A 110 -12.12 14.32 5.19
C GLN A 110 -11.37 15.65 5.05
N VAL A 111 -11.32 16.24 3.85
CA VAL A 111 -10.69 17.55 3.62
C VAL A 111 -11.33 18.63 4.49
N LYS A 112 -12.68 18.69 4.52
CA LYS A 112 -13.40 19.63 5.40
C LYS A 112 -13.02 19.45 6.87
N LYS A 113 -12.89 18.20 7.33
CA LYS A 113 -12.54 17.90 8.72
C LYS A 113 -11.08 18.27 9.06
N ILE A 114 -10.16 18.08 8.10
CA ILE A 114 -8.76 18.54 8.22
C ILE A 114 -8.72 20.05 8.41
N GLU A 115 -9.41 20.81 7.56
CA GLU A 115 -9.43 22.28 7.65
C GLU A 115 -10.08 22.75 8.95
N GLN A 116 -11.14 22.09 9.41
CA GLN A 116 -11.69 22.35 10.73
C GLN A 116 -10.65 22.14 11.84
N LEU A 117 -9.94 21.01 11.85
CA LEU A 117 -8.96 20.71 12.90
C LEU A 117 -7.77 21.68 12.89
N LYS A 118 -7.35 22.16 11.72
CA LYS A 118 -6.32 23.20 11.61
C LYS A 118 -6.77 24.54 12.21
N ASN A 119 -8.06 24.87 12.11
CA ASN A 119 -8.60 26.10 12.69
C ASN A 119 -8.84 25.98 14.20
N ASP A 120 -9.24 24.79 14.66
CA ASP A 120 -9.62 24.54 16.05
C ASP A 120 -8.39 24.28 16.96
N MET A 121 -7.24 23.90 16.40
CA MET A 121 -6.05 23.50 17.15
C MET A 121 -4.76 24.14 16.62
N PRO A 122 -3.88 24.66 17.50
CA PRO A 122 -2.55 25.09 17.08
C PRO A 122 -1.65 23.89 16.76
N ASN A 123 -0.58 24.13 15.99
CA ASN A 123 0.49 23.16 15.72
C ASN A 123 0.01 21.83 15.11
N VAL A 124 -0.96 21.89 14.20
CA VAL A 124 -1.45 20.72 13.45
C VAL A 124 -0.65 20.55 12.17
N HIS A 125 -0.23 19.31 11.87
CA HIS A 125 0.45 18.96 10.63
C HIS A 125 -0.23 17.81 9.93
N VAL A 126 -0.54 17.98 8.63
CA VAL A 126 -1.12 16.93 7.78
C VAL A 126 0.00 16.21 7.06
N LEU A 127 0.09 14.88 7.16
CA LEU A 127 1.14 14.13 6.46
C LEU A 127 0.91 14.11 4.94
N ASP A 128 -0.35 14.02 4.52
CA ASP A 128 -0.84 14.11 3.13
C ASP A 128 -0.16 13.11 2.18
N GLN A 129 -0.41 11.81 2.42
CA GLN A 129 0.24 10.72 1.69
C GLN A 129 0.06 10.76 0.16
N PHE A 130 -0.93 11.49 -0.36
CA PHE A 130 -1.23 11.55 -1.80
C PHE A 130 -0.44 12.64 -2.53
N THR A 131 0.08 13.65 -1.80
CA THR A 131 0.83 14.78 -2.39
C THR A 131 2.23 14.96 -1.83
N ASN A 132 2.53 14.38 -0.66
CA ASN A 132 3.81 14.52 0.00
C ASN A 132 4.92 13.79 -0.77
N ALA A 133 5.91 14.54 -1.26
CA ALA A 133 7.02 14.02 -2.07
C ALA A 133 7.91 13.03 -1.32
N ALA A 134 7.92 13.08 0.02
CA ALA A 134 8.62 12.13 0.88
C ALA A 134 8.12 10.68 0.69
N ASN A 135 6.87 10.50 0.24
CA ASN A 135 6.31 9.18 -0.07
C ASN A 135 7.01 8.50 -1.27
N PRO A 136 6.96 9.02 -2.52
CA PRO A 136 7.70 8.43 -3.62
C PRO A 136 9.23 8.46 -3.38
N GLU A 137 9.75 9.44 -2.65
CA GLU A 137 11.17 9.48 -2.27
C GLU A 137 11.58 8.25 -1.46
N ALA A 138 10.80 7.85 -0.44
CA ALA A 138 11.07 6.66 0.38
C ALA A 138 11.29 5.41 -0.49
N HIS A 139 10.45 5.25 -1.52
CA HIS A 139 10.55 4.14 -2.45
C HIS A 139 11.72 4.26 -3.42
N PHE A 140 12.12 5.48 -3.78
CA PHE A 140 13.31 5.72 -4.61
C PHE A 140 14.61 5.43 -3.85
N ILE A 141 14.70 5.79 -2.57
CA ILE A 141 15.92 5.65 -1.77
C ILE A 141 16.06 4.30 -1.05
N TRP A 142 14.96 3.58 -0.85
CA TRP A 142 14.98 2.27 -0.16
C TRP A 142 14.47 1.13 -1.04
N THR A 143 13.20 1.17 -1.45
CA THR A 143 12.56 0.03 -2.14
C THR A 143 13.19 -0.28 -3.51
N GLY A 144 13.44 0.74 -4.34
CA GLY A 144 14.07 0.58 -5.65
C GLY A 144 15.47 -0.04 -5.56
N PRO A 145 16.37 0.50 -4.72
CA PRO A 145 17.69 -0.09 -4.47
C PRO A 145 17.66 -1.53 -3.99
N GLU A 146 16.75 -1.87 -3.06
CA GLU A 146 16.59 -3.23 -2.56
C GLU A 146 16.22 -4.18 -3.70
N ILE A 147 15.21 -3.85 -4.51
CA ILE A 147 14.82 -4.64 -5.69
C ILE A 147 15.99 -4.80 -6.66
N TRP A 148 16.69 -3.72 -6.99
CA TRP A 148 17.82 -3.77 -7.92
C TRP A 148 18.95 -4.66 -7.40
N LYS A 149 19.31 -4.51 -6.13
CA LYS A 149 20.36 -5.30 -5.48
C LYS A 149 19.98 -6.78 -5.44
N ASP A 150 18.78 -7.10 -4.98
CA ASP A 150 18.37 -8.47 -4.72
C ASP A 150 18.04 -9.25 -6.01
N THR A 151 17.69 -8.54 -7.07
CA THR A 151 17.61 -9.12 -8.42
C THR A 151 18.96 -9.17 -9.14
N ALA A 152 20.04 -8.70 -8.51
CA ALA A 152 21.35 -8.53 -9.14
C ALA A 152 21.28 -7.76 -10.47
N GLY A 153 20.42 -6.73 -10.54
CA GLY A 153 20.18 -5.92 -11.72
C GLY A 153 19.42 -6.61 -12.85
N LYS A 154 18.82 -7.79 -12.60
CA LYS A 154 18.13 -8.60 -13.62
C LYS A 154 16.63 -8.39 -13.68
N VAL A 155 16.06 -7.48 -12.89
CA VAL A 155 14.66 -7.10 -13.02
C VAL A 155 14.40 -6.54 -14.41
N ASP A 156 13.47 -7.13 -15.15
CA ASP A 156 13.05 -6.64 -16.47
C ASP A 156 11.74 -5.86 -16.37
N ILE A 157 10.85 -6.29 -15.48
CA ILE A 157 9.48 -5.76 -15.36
C ILE A 157 9.15 -5.57 -13.88
N PHE A 158 8.62 -4.40 -13.54
CA PHE A 158 8.10 -4.10 -12.21
C PHE A 158 6.59 -3.84 -12.30
N VAL A 159 5.81 -4.62 -11.54
CA VAL A 159 4.34 -4.54 -11.50
C VAL A 159 3.90 -4.11 -10.12
N ALA A 160 3.12 -3.03 -10.02
CA ALA A 160 2.58 -2.60 -8.74
C ALA A 160 1.25 -1.84 -8.87
N GLY A 161 0.33 -2.12 -7.97
CA GLY A 161 -0.92 -1.39 -7.82
C GLY A 161 -0.72 0.02 -7.31
N SER A 162 -1.49 0.97 -7.85
CA SER A 162 -1.42 2.38 -7.46
C SER A 162 -2.50 2.72 -6.43
N GLY A 163 -2.07 2.96 -5.19
CA GLY A 163 -2.88 3.62 -4.15
C GLY A 163 -2.56 5.10 -4.09
N THR A 164 -1.45 5.45 -3.43
CA THR A 164 -0.93 6.82 -3.39
C THR A 164 -0.05 7.17 -4.59
N GLY A 165 0.32 6.20 -5.43
CA GLY A 165 1.28 6.37 -6.52
C GLY A 165 2.75 6.36 -6.08
N GLY A 166 3.05 6.41 -4.78
CA GLY A 166 4.42 6.52 -4.29
C GLY A 166 5.31 5.33 -4.64
N THR A 167 4.83 4.10 -4.42
CA THR A 167 5.59 2.88 -4.70
C THR A 167 5.99 2.78 -6.18
N ILE A 168 5.01 2.90 -7.07
CA ILE A 168 5.26 2.76 -8.51
C ILE A 168 6.16 3.87 -9.04
N SER A 169 5.98 5.10 -8.56
CA SER A 169 6.79 6.23 -8.99
C SER A 169 8.21 6.15 -8.47
N GLY A 170 8.40 5.92 -7.17
CA GLY A 170 9.72 5.85 -6.56
C GLY A 170 10.55 4.68 -7.07
N VAL A 171 9.96 3.48 -7.07
CA VAL A 171 10.64 2.28 -7.61
C VAL A 171 10.86 2.42 -9.11
N GLY A 172 9.85 2.84 -9.87
CA GLY A 172 9.93 2.99 -11.32
C GLY A 172 11.02 3.97 -11.75
N ARG A 173 11.09 5.15 -11.10
CA ARG A 173 12.17 6.13 -11.32
C ARG A 173 13.55 5.53 -11.03
N TYR A 174 13.70 4.85 -9.89
CA TYR A 174 15.00 4.25 -9.54
C TYR A 174 15.42 3.17 -10.54
N LEU A 175 14.51 2.26 -10.87
CA LEU A 175 14.81 1.15 -11.79
C LEU A 175 15.10 1.68 -13.21
N LYS A 176 14.33 2.64 -13.72
CA LYS A 176 14.60 3.26 -15.04
C LYS A 176 15.89 4.07 -15.05
N MET A 177 16.27 4.71 -13.94
CA MET A 177 17.58 5.34 -13.80
C MET A 177 18.72 4.32 -13.91
N LYS A 178 18.54 3.10 -13.38
CA LYS A 178 19.53 2.02 -13.48
C LYS A 178 19.54 1.33 -14.84
N ASN A 179 18.36 1.10 -15.40
CA ASN A 179 18.17 0.49 -16.71
C ASN A 179 16.87 1.03 -17.35
N PRO A 180 16.96 1.94 -18.34
CA PRO A 180 15.79 2.52 -19.00
C PRO A 180 14.88 1.51 -19.69
N SER A 181 15.39 0.29 -19.99
CA SER A 181 14.60 -0.78 -20.59
C SER A 181 13.66 -1.48 -19.62
N VAL A 182 13.79 -1.26 -18.30
CA VAL A 182 12.84 -1.82 -17.32
C VAL A 182 11.44 -1.31 -17.60
N LYS A 183 10.49 -2.24 -17.69
CA LYS A 183 9.08 -1.94 -17.86
C LYS A 183 8.40 -1.75 -16.52
N VAL A 184 7.64 -0.67 -16.37
CA VAL A 184 6.87 -0.37 -15.17
C VAL A 184 5.39 -0.45 -15.50
N ILE A 185 4.68 -1.37 -14.85
CA ILE A 185 3.28 -1.67 -15.12
C ILE A 185 2.45 -1.32 -13.89
N CYS A 186 1.51 -0.41 -14.08
CA CYS A 186 0.57 0.02 -13.06
C CYS A 186 -0.63 -0.92 -13.00
N VAL A 187 -1.05 -1.30 -11.78
CA VAL A 187 -2.29 -2.05 -11.59
C VAL A 187 -3.36 -1.15 -10.98
N GLU A 188 -4.56 -1.20 -11.52
CA GLU A 188 -5.72 -0.51 -10.94
C GLU A 188 -6.99 -1.38 -10.96
N PRO A 189 -8.00 -1.08 -10.13
CA PRO A 189 -9.27 -1.79 -10.15
C PRO A 189 -10.00 -1.59 -11.47
N ALA A 190 -10.47 -2.68 -12.08
CA ALA A 190 -11.29 -2.61 -13.29
C ALA A 190 -12.61 -1.88 -13.06
N GLU A 191 -13.13 -1.93 -11.83
CA GLU A 191 -14.35 -1.24 -11.44
C GLU A 191 -14.15 0.28 -11.27
N SER A 192 -12.92 0.75 -11.04
CA SER A 192 -12.59 2.18 -10.85
C SER A 192 -11.30 2.57 -11.61
N PRO A 193 -11.28 2.47 -12.95
CA PRO A 193 -10.05 2.57 -13.74
C PRO A 193 -9.72 4.02 -14.11
N VAL A 194 -9.50 4.85 -13.09
CA VAL A 194 -9.32 6.30 -13.25
C VAL A 194 -8.02 6.65 -13.96
N ILE A 195 -6.94 5.88 -13.75
CA ILE A 195 -5.65 6.13 -14.38
C ILE A 195 -5.74 5.80 -15.88
N SER A 196 -6.57 4.82 -16.28
CA SER A 196 -6.90 4.51 -17.68
C SER A 196 -7.92 5.46 -18.32
N GLY A 197 -8.35 6.52 -17.62
CA GLY A 197 -9.34 7.50 -18.13
C GLY A 197 -10.80 7.12 -17.93
N GLY A 198 -11.10 6.06 -17.17
CA GLY A 198 -12.44 5.70 -16.77
C GLY A 198 -13.00 6.54 -15.62
N LYS A 199 -14.21 6.20 -15.17
CA LYS A 199 -14.89 6.89 -14.07
C LYS A 199 -14.57 6.24 -12.72
N PRO A 200 -14.44 7.03 -11.64
CA PRO A 200 -14.30 6.46 -10.30
C PRO A 200 -15.56 5.71 -9.89
N SER A 201 -15.39 4.58 -9.23
CA SER A 201 -16.47 3.78 -8.66
C SER A 201 -16.02 3.06 -7.39
N ARG A 202 -16.98 2.48 -6.66
CA ARG A 202 -16.69 1.61 -5.52
C ARG A 202 -16.11 0.27 -5.99
N HIS A 203 -15.10 -0.21 -5.29
CA HIS A 203 -14.47 -1.52 -5.52
C HIS A 203 -14.00 -2.12 -4.19
N LYS A 204 -13.65 -3.41 -4.21
CA LYS A 204 -13.26 -4.16 -2.99
C LYS A 204 -11.74 -4.36 -2.83
N ILE A 205 -10.94 -3.97 -3.82
CA ILE A 205 -9.47 -4.06 -3.76
C ILE A 205 -8.91 -2.98 -2.81
N GLN A 206 -8.84 -3.27 -1.52
CA GLN A 206 -8.36 -2.32 -0.52
C GLN A 206 -6.88 -1.96 -0.74
N GLY A 207 -6.56 -0.66 -0.70
CA GLY A 207 -5.19 -0.13 -0.77
C GLY A 207 -4.75 0.40 -2.14
N VAL A 208 -5.59 0.28 -3.17
CA VAL A 208 -5.36 0.82 -4.52
C VAL A 208 -6.60 1.58 -5.01
N GLY A 209 -6.49 2.32 -6.11
CA GLY A 209 -7.63 2.93 -6.81
C GLY A 209 -8.43 3.95 -5.99
N PRO A 210 -7.83 5.05 -5.49
CA PRO A 210 -8.52 5.99 -4.60
C PRO A 210 -9.65 6.80 -5.26
N GLY A 211 -9.95 6.57 -6.54
CA GLY A 211 -10.99 7.30 -7.29
C GLY A 211 -10.50 8.62 -7.90
N PHE A 212 -9.20 8.88 -7.88
CA PHE A 212 -8.54 10.01 -8.54
C PHE A 212 -7.10 9.62 -8.88
N VAL A 213 -6.43 10.40 -9.73
CA VAL A 213 -4.99 10.24 -10.02
C VAL A 213 -4.19 10.96 -8.93
N PRO A 214 -3.43 10.26 -8.07
CA PRO A 214 -2.63 10.90 -7.02
C PRO A 214 -1.54 11.80 -7.60
N LYS A 215 -1.22 12.92 -6.92
CA LYS A 215 -0.11 13.80 -7.33
C LYS A 215 1.26 13.10 -7.20
N ASN A 216 1.36 12.14 -6.29
CA ASN A 216 2.53 11.28 -6.13
C ASN A 216 2.69 10.21 -7.22
N LEU A 217 1.71 10.03 -8.12
CA LEU A 217 1.84 9.15 -9.28
C LEU A 217 2.52 9.88 -10.44
N ASP A 218 3.71 9.44 -10.79
CA ASP A 218 4.40 9.84 -12.01
C ASP A 218 3.93 8.95 -13.17
N ILE A 219 3.02 9.46 -13.99
CA ILE A 219 2.51 8.70 -15.14
C ILE A 219 3.59 8.52 -16.21
N ALA A 220 4.59 9.41 -16.31
CA ALA A 220 5.61 9.36 -17.35
C ALA A 220 6.54 8.14 -17.22
N ILE A 221 6.65 7.56 -16.02
CA ILE A 221 7.43 6.32 -15.82
C ILE A 221 6.61 5.05 -16.09
N VAL A 222 5.28 5.13 -16.27
CA VAL A 222 4.41 3.97 -16.45
C VAL A 222 4.37 3.58 -17.93
N ASP A 223 4.82 2.38 -18.27
CA ASP A 223 4.79 1.84 -19.63
C ASP A 223 3.41 1.26 -20.00
N GLU A 224 2.69 0.73 -19.02
CA GLU A 224 1.39 0.06 -19.22
C GLU A 224 0.53 0.15 -17.95
N ILE A 225 -0.79 0.19 -18.12
CA ILE A 225 -1.76 0.05 -17.05
C ILE A 225 -2.58 -1.22 -17.27
N ILE A 226 -2.64 -2.10 -16.27
CA ILE A 226 -3.45 -3.32 -16.27
C ILE A 226 -4.59 -3.15 -15.27
N THR A 227 -5.81 -3.41 -15.73
CA THR A 227 -6.97 -3.48 -14.86
C THR A 227 -7.17 -4.89 -14.30
N VAL A 228 -7.59 -4.97 -13.04
CA VAL A 228 -7.87 -6.22 -12.34
C VAL A 228 -9.19 -6.10 -11.59
N THR A 229 -10.08 -7.09 -11.72
CA THR A 229 -11.34 -7.11 -10.98
C THR A 229 -11.10 -7.48 -9.52
N ALA A 230 -11.98 -7.06 -8.62
CA ALA A 230 -11.92 -7.47 -7.23
C ALA A 230 -12.00 -9.00 -7.07
N GLN A 231 -12.77 -9.67 -7.92
CA GLN A 231 -12.89 -11.12 -7.90
C GLN A 231 -11.55 -11.79 -8.25
N ASP A 232 -10.89 -11.37 -9.33
CA ASP A 232 -9.58 -11.89 -9.72
C ASP A 232 -8.55 -11.65 -8.61
N ALA A 233 -8.57 -10.46 -8.00
CA ALA A 233 -7.69 -10.12 -6.90
C ALA A 233 -7.89 -11.05 -5.68
N MET A 234 -9.14 -11.30 -5.28
CA MET A 234 -9.44 -12.21 -4.16
C MET A 234 -9.06 -13.66 -4.46
N VAL A 235 -9.38 -14.16 -5.67
CA VAL A 235 -9.01 -15.51 -6.10
C VAL A 235 -7.50 -15.68 -6.02
N ASN A 236 -6.74 -14.74 -6.58
CA ASN A 236 -5.28 -14.84 -6.59
C ASN A 236 -4.63 -14.63 -5.22
N ALA A 237 -5.22 -13.81 -4.34
CA ALA A 237 -4.77 -13.71 -2.95
C ALA A 237 -4.98 -15.03 -2.18
N ARG A 238 -6.11 -15.73 -2.41
CA ARG A 238 -6.34 -17.06 -1.83
C ARG A 238 -5.37 -18.10 -2.37
N ARG A 239 -5.13 -18.10 -3.70
CA ARG A 239 -4.14 -18.98 -4.33
C ARG A 239 -2.74 -18.77 -3.76
N LEU A 240 -2.31 -17.52 -3.56
CA LEU A 240 -1.04 -17.22 -2.89
C LEU A 240 -0.95 -17.86 -1.50
N ALA A 241 -2.02 -17.85 -0.72
CA ALA A 241 -2.05 -18.47 0.59
C ALA A 241 -2.03 -20.01 0.51
N THR A 242 -2.82 -20.61 -0.39
CA THR A 242 -3.01 -22.08 -0.43
C THR A 242 -1.98 -22.83 -1.28
N GLU A 243 -1.43 -22.20 -2.31
CA GLU A 243 -0.46 -22.81 -3.24
C GLU A 243 0.99 -22.46 -2.85
N GLU A 244 1.22 -21.27 -2.30
CA GLU A 244 2.59 -20.75 -2.02
C GLU A 244 2.83 -20.45 -0.53
N GLY A 245 1.83 -20.64 0.34
CA GLY A 245 1.95 -20.38 1.78
C GLY A 245 2.05 -18.89 2.14
N LEU A 246 1.67 -17.98 1.23
CA LEU A 246 1.80 -16.54 1.40
C LEU A 246 0.46 -15.91 1.79
N LEU A 247 0.26 -15.67 3.09
CA LEU A 247 -0.93 -15.01 3.61
C LEU A 247 -0.89 -13.50 3.33
N VAL A 248 -1.60 -13.06 2.29
CA VAL A 248 -1.54 -11.67 1.80
C VAL A 248 -2.91 -11.01 1.66
N GLY A 249 -2.92 -9.67 1.60
CA GLY A 249 -4.13 -8.87 1.35
C GLY A 249 -4.59 -8.88 -0.12
N ILE A 250 -5.79 -8.31 -0.36
CA ILE A 250 -6.46 -8.31 -1.67
C ILE A 250 -5.62 -7.61 -2.76
N SER A 251 -4.95 -6.50 -2.43
CA SER A 251 -4.10 -5.77 -3.39
C SER A 251 -2.86 -6.57 -3.84
N SER A 252 -2.33 -7.44 -2.97
CA SER A 252 -1.28 -8.39 -3.36
C SER A 252 -1.79 -9.38 -4.40
N GLY A 253 -3.01 -9.88 -4.23
CA GLY A 253 -3.67 -10.73 -5.23
C GLY A 253 -3.93 -10.00 -6.55
N ALA A 254 -4.26 -8.71 -6.51
CA ALA A 254 -4.39 -7.90 -7.73
C ALA A 254 -3.06 -7.78 -8.50
N ASN A 255 -1.97 -7.48 -7.78
CA ASN A 255 -0.63 -7.45 -8.32
C ASN A 255 -0.23 -8.80 -8.93
N PHE A 256 -0.48 -9.89 -8.22
CA PHE A 256 -0.21 -11.25 -8.70
C PHE A 256 -1.01 -11.60 -9.95
N ALA A 257 -2.30 -11.26 -10.00
CA ALA A 257 -3.14 -11.46 -11.18
C ALA A 257 -2.59 -10.71 -12.40
N ALA A 258 -2.17 -9.46 -12.22
CA ALA A 258 -1.52 -8.69 -13.29
C ALA A 258 -0.20 -9.33 -13.72
N CYS A 259 0.61 -9.80 -12.77
CA CYS A 259 1.85 -10.49 -13.07
C CYS A 259 1.65 -11.78 -13.87
N LEU A 260 0.61 -12.57 -13.57
CA LEU A 260 0.26 -13.75 -14.38
C LEU A 260 -0.14 -13.38 -15.81
N LYS A 261 -0.90 -12.28 -15.99
CA LYS A 261 -1.26 -11.75 -17.32
C LYS A 261 -0.05 -11.26 -18.11
N VAL A 262 0.97 -10.74 -17.43
CA VAL A 262 2.22 -10.30 -18.06
C VAL A 262 3.10 -11.50 -18.41
N ALA A 263 3.25 -12.45 -17.49
CA ALA A 263 4.08 -13.63 -17.69
C ALA A 263 3.56 -14.58 -18.78
N SER A 264 2.26 -14.55 -19.09
CA SER A 264 1.69 -15.34 -20.19
C SER A 264 2.00 -14.80 -21.59
N ARG A 265 2.61 -13.61 -21.69
CA ARG A 265 2.96 -12.98 -22.97
C ARG A 265 4.30 -13.48 -23.49
N LYS A 266 4.34 -13.89 -24.76
CA LYS A 266 5.54 -14.50 -25.38
C LYS A 266 6.75 -13.57 -25.37
N GLU A 267 6.54 -12.26 -25.55
CA GLU A 267 7.60 -11.26 -25.52
C GLU A 267 8.30 -11.12 -24.15
N TYR A 268 7.69 -11.66 -23.08
CA TYR A 268 8.23 -11.66 -21.73
C TYR A 268 8.72 -13.05 -21.28
N GLU A 269 8.84 -14.00 -22.20
CA GLU A 269 9.42 -15.31 -21.89
C GLU A 269 10.87 -15.18 -21.38
N GLY A 270 11.17 -15.85 -20.27
CA GLY A 270 12.48 -15.79 -19.61
C GLY A 270 12.79 -14.49 -18.86
N LYS A 271 11.90 -13.48 -18.91
CA LYS A 271 12.06 -12.19 -18.23
C LYS A 271 11.75 -12.27 -16.74
N MET A 272 12.41 -11.44 -15.94
CA MET A 272 12.15 -11.33 -14.52
C MET A 272 11.10 -10.25 -14.24
N ILE A 273 9.94 -10.71 -13.73
CA ILE A 273 8.91 -9.84 -13.17
C ILE A 273 9.12 -9.73 -11.67
N VAL A 274 9.10 -8.51 -11.15
CA VAL A 274 9.09 -8.19 -9.72
C VAL A 274 7.78 -7.50 -9.38
N THR A 275 7.19 -7.85 -8.25
CA THR A 275 6.02 -7.18 -7.71
C THR A 275 6.12 -7.05 -6.19
N ILE A 276 5.19 -6.30 -5.59
CA ILE A 276 5.12 -6.05 -4.16
C ILE A 276 3.81 -6.63 -3.62
N PHE A 277 3.90 -7.30 -2.48
CA PHE A 277 2.73 -7.68 -1.68
C PHE A 277 2.59 -6.70 -0.52
N PRO A 278 1.67 -5.71 -0.59
CA PRO A 278 1.72 -4.54 0.29
C PRO A 278 1.38 -4.82 1.76
N SER A 279 0.72 -5.93 2.05
CA SER A 279 0.21 -6.23 3.39
C SER A 279 -0.08 -7.72 3.60
N GLY A 280 0.10 -8.17 4.83
CA GLY A 280 -0.33 -9.50 5.28
C GLY A 280 -1.85 -9.66 5.31
N GLY A 281 -2.31 -10.90 5.07
CA GLY A 281 -3.72 -11.26 4.97
C GLY A 281 -4.46 -11.22 6.31
N GLU A 282 -3.76 -11.37 7.44
CA GLU A 282 -4.32 -11.39 8.80
C GLU A 282 -5.14 -10.14 9.16
N ARG A 283 -4.85 -9.01 8.51
CA ARG A 283 -5.54 -7.73 8.71
C ARG A 283 -6.92 -7.66 8.03
N TYR A 284 -7.24 -8.67 7.22
CA TYR A 284 -8.40 -8.69 6.34
C TYR A 284 -9.34 -9.84 6.68
N THR A 285 -9.18 -10.50 7.82
CA THR A 285 -9.98 -11.63 8.30
C THR A 285 -11.47 -11.34 8.42
N ASN A 286 -11.87 -10.07 8.53
CA ASN A 286 -13.27 -9.61 8.53
C ASN A 286 -13.75 -9.05 7.17
N SER A 287 -12.95 -9.16 6.12
CA SER A 287 -13.31 -8.70 4.76
C SER A 287 -13.78 -9.85 3.86
N ASP A 288 -14.29 -9.53 2.66
CA ASP A 288 -14.73 -10.53 1.68
C ASP A 288 -13.64 -11.52 1.26
N LEU A 289 -12.35 -11.18 1.44
CA LEU A 289 -11.24 -12.10 1.18
C LEU A 289 -11.41 -13.43 1.95
N PHE A 290 -11.86 -13.36 3.20
CA PHE A 290 -12.03 -14.50 4.10
C PHE A 290 -13.50 -14.94 4.26
N ALA A 291 -14.44 -14.39 3.47
CA ALA A 291 -15.87 -14.67 3.66
C ALA A 291 -16.20 -16.16 3.64
N GLN A 292 -15.67 -16.90 2.65
CA GLN A 292 -15.87 -18.34 2.54
C GLN A 292 -15.33 -19.09 3.78
N ALA A 293 -14.09 -18.83 4.17
CA ALA A 293 -13.48 -19.48 5.34
C ALA A 293 -14.25 -19.15 6.64
N ARG A 294 -14.75 -17.90 6.79
CA ARG A 294 -15.58 -17.52 7.94
C ARG A 294 -16.90 -18.29 7.99
N GLU A 295 -17.55 -18.46 6.85
CA GLU A 295 -18.80 -19.23 6.73
C GLU A 295 -18.57 -20.70 7.07
N GLU A 296 -17.53 -21.31 6.50
CA GLU A 296 -17.10 -22.68 6.81
C GLU A 296 -16.83 -22.85 8.31
N CYS A 297 -16.02 -21.97 8.93
CA CYS A 297 -15.73 -22.02 10.36
C CYS A 297 -16.97 -21.84 11.24
N SER A 298 -17.91 -20.98 10.85
CA SER A 298 -19.13 -20.72 11.61
C SER A 298 -20.13 -21.89 11.54
N ALA A 299 -20.05 -22.70 10.49
CA ALA A 299 -20.88 -23.88 10.28
C ALA A 299 -20.33 -25.15 10.93
N MET A 300 -19.12 -25.11 11.52
CA MET A 300 -18.51 -26.29 12.15
C MET A 300 -19.27 -26.70 13.43
N THR A 301 -19.51 -27.99 13.59
CA THR A 301 -20.06 -28.61 14.80
C THR A 301 -18.97 -29.39 15.55
N PHE A 302 -19.09 -29.51 16.86
CA PHE A 302 -18.18 -30.31 17.70
C PHE A 302 -18.50 -31.81 17.64
#